data_AF-A0A0P0XVR1-F1
#
_entry.id   AF-A0A0P0XVR1-F1
#
_cell.length_a   1.000
_cell.length_b   1.000
_cell.length_c   1.000
_cell.angle_alpha   90.00
_cell.angle_beta   90.00
_cell.angle_gamma   90.00
#
_symmetry.space_group_name_H-M   'P 1'
#
loop_
_entity.id
_entity.type
_entity.pdbx_description
1 polymer ?
#
loop_
_entity_poly.entity_id
_entity_poly.type
_entity_poly.pdbx_seq_one_letter_code
_entity_poly.pdbx_strand_id
1 'polypeptide(L)'
;MAISQEEQHAGGGRDYAEPAPQPFLGSSELRRWSLYRAAIAEFVATLLFLYVTVATVIGHKRRQDEGGDGEACGGVGLLGVAWAFGGTIFLLV
;
A
#
# COMPACT_ATOMS: atom_id res chain seq x y z
N MET A 1 -39.38 25.28 14.56
CA MET A 1 -39.11 26.09 15.76
C MET A 1 -37.65 25.86 16.13
N ALA A 2 -36.80 26.88 15.96
CA ALA A 2 -35.38 27.04 16.31
C ALA A 2 -34.41 25.97 15.75
N ILE A 3 -33.30 26.27 15.07
CA ILE A 3 -32.20 27.24 15.32
C ILE A 3 -31.61 27.60 13.93
N SER A 4 -31.71 28.86 13.45
CA SER A 4 -30.65 29.91 13.42
C SER A 4 -29.40 29.51 12.60
N GLN A 5 -29.11 30.11 11.43
CA GLN A 5 -28.26 31.32 11.25
C GLN A 5 -27.00 31.27 12.15
N GLU A 6 -25.76 31.27 11.68
CA GLU A 6 -25.00 32.11 10.74
C GLU A 6 -23.72 31.31 10.39
N GLU A 7 -23.22 31.25 9.15
CA GLU A 7 -22.21 32.18 8.67
C GLU A 7 -22.32 32.35 7.14
N GLN A 8 -23.16 33.31 6.75
CA GLN A 8 -22.85 34.13 5.57
C GLN A 8 -21.71 35.08 5.97
N HIS A 9 -20.46 34.65 5.80
CA HIS A 9 -19.29 35.53 5.73
C HIS A 9 -18.83 35.53 4.27
N ALA A 10 -19.36 36.43 3.44
CA ALA A 10 -18.77 37.75 3.19
C ALA A 10 -17.35 37.66 2.60
N GLY A 11 -17.25 37.71 1.26
CA GLY A 11 -15.98 37.89 0.55
C GLY A 11 -15.97 37.21 -0.81
N GLY A 12 -15.99 38.00 -1.89
CA GLY A 12 -16.17 37.52 -3.25
C GLY A 12 -15.14 36.51 -3.78
N GLY A 13 -15.57 35.71 -4.76
CA GLY A 13 -14.69 35.20 -5.82
C GLY A 13 -13.87 33.93 -5.57
N ARG A 14 -14.30 33.03 -4.67
CA ARG A 14 -13.75 31.66 -4.60
C ARG A 14 -14.85 30.62 -4.77
N ASP A 15 -14.97 30.06 -5.98
CA ASP A 15 -15.90 28.97 -6.31
C ASP A 15 -15.46 27.60 -5.75
N TYR A 16 -14.39 27.55 -4.96
CA TYR A 16 -14.04 26.39 -4.16
C TYR A 16 -14.68 26.51 -2.78
N ALA A 17 -15.85 25.88 -2.61
CA ALA A 17 -16.36 25.53 -1.30
C ALA A 17 -15.61 24.28 -0.82
N GLU A 18 -14.85 24.41 0.27
CA GLU A 18 -14.14 23.28 0.90
C GLU A 18 -15.17 22.22 1.31
N PRO A 19 -15.04 20.95 0.89
CA PRO A 19 -15.92 19.90 1.38
C PRO A 19 -15.76 19.76 2.90
N ALA A 20 -16.86 19.49 3.60
CA ALA A 20 -16.83 19.25 5.04
C ALA A 20 -15.75 18.20 5.39
N PRO A 21 -14.99 18.36 6.49
CA PRO A 21 -13.96 17.41 6.88
C PRO A 21 -14.50 15.98 6.89
N GLN A 22 -13.88 15.09 6.11
CA GLN A 22 -14.25 13.69 6.12
C GLN A 22 -14.08 13.14 7.54
N PRO A 23 -15.09 12.48 8.12
CA PRO A 23 -14.92 11.82 9.41
C PRO A 23 -13.79 10.80 9.30
N PHE A 24 -12.80 10.88 10.20
CA PHE A 24 -11.61 10.01 10.20
C PHE A 24 -11.94 8.52 10.15
N LEU A 25 -13.07 8.16 10.74
CA LEU A 25 -13.60 6.80 10.74
C LEU A 25 -15.10 6.89 10.46
N GLY A 26 -15.53 6.36 9.33
CA GLY A 26 -16.92 5.99 9.15
C GLY A 26 -17.22 4.83 10.10
N SER A 27 -17.65 5.11 11.34
CA SER A 27 -17.94 4.07 12.35
C SER A 27 -18.96 3.03 11.87
N SER A 28 -19.73 3.35 10.83
CA SER A 28 -20.59 2.45 10.06
C SER A 28 -19.86 1.37 9.24
N GLU A 29 -18.54 1.50 9.02
CA GLU A 29 -17.71 0.56 8.25
C GLU A 29 -17.04 -0.48 9.13
N LEU A 30 -16.69 -0.14 10.38
CA LEU A 30 -16.05 -1.05 11.34
C LEU A 30 -16.91 -2.29 11.64
N ARG A 31 -18.23 -2.22 11.46
CA ARG A 31 -19.17 -3.34 11.65
C ARG A 31 -19.45 -4.13 10.37
N ARG A 32 -18.86 -3.76 9.22
CA ARG A 32 -19.13 -4.45 7.95
C ARG A 32 -18.19 -5.63 7.77
N TRP A 33 -18.77 -6.79 7.43
CA TRP A 33 -18.03 -7.99 7.04
C TRP A 33 -17.03 -7.74 5.89
N SER A 34 -17.33 -6.78 5.02
CA SER A 34 -16.44 -6.36 3.94
C SER A 34 -15.12 -5.77 4.45
N LEU A 35 -15.13 -5.01 5.56
CA LEU A 35 -13.92 -4.41 6.12
C LEU A 35 -12.97 -5.50 6.64
N TYR A 36 -13.49 -6.49 7.36
CA TYR A 36 -12.69 -7.63 7.82
C TYR A 36 -12.10 -8.42 6.65
N ARG A 37 -12.88 -8.69 5.59
CA ARG A 37 -12.37 -9.39 4.39
C ARG A 37 -11.29 -8.59 3.67
N ALA A 38 -11.48 -7.30 3.48
CA ALA A 38 -10.49 -6.43 2.85
C ALA A 38 -9.22 -6.34 3.69
N ALA A 39 -9.33 -6.14 5.01
CA ALA A 39 -8.18 -6.08 5.91
C ALA A 39 -7.36 -7.39 5.92
N ILE A 40 -8.02 -8.55 5.91
CA ILE A 40 -7.35 -9.85 5.82
C ILE A 40 -6.67 -10.01 4.45
N ALA A 41 -7.33 -9.60 3.36
CA ALA A 41 -6.75 -9.67 2.02
C ALA A 41 -5.49 -8.81 1.90
N GLU A 42 -5.53 -7.56 2.36
CA GLU A 42 -4.37 -6.65 2.40
C GLU A 42 -3.24 -7.19 3.30
N PHE A 43 -3.58 -7.76 4.46
CA PHE A 43 -2.59 -8.39 5.34
C PHE A 43 -1.89 -9.59 4.66
N VAL A 44 -2.65 -10.47 4.02
CA VAL A 44 -2.08 -11.64 3.32
C VAL A 44 -1.29 -11.19 2.09
N ALA A 45 -1.79 -10.22 1.31
CA ALA A 45 -1.11 -9.69 0.15
C ALA A 45 0.24 -9.06 0.53
N THR A 46 0.26 -8.18 1.53
CA THR A 46 1.50 -7.56 2.02
C THR A 46 2.48 -8.57 2.60
N LEU A 47 2.00 -9.59 3.33
CA LEU A 47 2.84 -10.67 3.85
C LEU A 47 3.51 -11.45 2.71
N LEU A 48 2.74 -11.84 1.69
CA LEU A 48 3.25 -12.56 0.52
C LEU A 48 4.21 -11.67 -0.30
N PHE A 49 3.87 -10.40 -0.48
CA PHE A 49 4.72 -9.44 -1.18
C PHE A 49 6.09 -9.31 -0.51
N LEU A 50 6.11 -9.10 0.80
CA LEU A 50 7.35 -9.02 1.57
C LEU A 50 8.12 -10.34 1.53
N TYR A 51 7.44 -11.48 1.68
CA TYR A 51 8.10 -12.79 1.63
C TYR A 51 8.82 -12.99 0.29
N VAL A 52 8.12 -12.79 -0.84
CA VAL A 52 8.69 -13.04 -2.17
C VAL A 52 9.82 -12.04 -2.47
N THR A 53 9.61 -10.75 -2.21
CA THR A 53 10.61 -9.71 -2.51
C THR A 53 11.86 -9.84 -1.65
N VAL A 54 11.70 -10.01 -0.32
CA VAL A 54 12.82 -10.16 0.61
C VAL A 54 13.57 -11.48 0.36
N ALA A 55 12.86 -12.59 0.13
CA ALA A 55 13.49 -13.86 -0.21
C ALA A 55 14.30 -13.76 -1.51
N THR A 56 13.81 -13.03 -2.51
CA THR A 56 14.51 -12.81 -3.77
C THR A 56 15.78 -11.97 -3.56
N VAL A 57 15.70 -10.89 -2.77
CA VAL A 57 16.85 -10.03 -2.47
C VAL A 57 17.92 -10.77 -1.67
N ILE A 58 17.53 -11.47 -0.60
CA ILE A 58 18.47 -12.25 0.23
C ILE A 58 19.05 -13.41 -0.59
N GLY A 59 18.23 -14.09 -1.39
CA GLY A 59 18.67 -15.17 -2.28
C GLY A 59 19.65 -14.69 -3.34
N HIS A 60 19.44 -13.50 -3.90
CA HIS A 60 20.39 -12.87 -4.82
C HIS A 60 21.71 -12.52 -4.14
N LYS A 61 21.66 -11.89 -2.95
CA LYS A 61 22.86 -11.53 -2.18
C LYS A 61 23.69 -12.74 -1.79
N ARG A 62 23.06 -13.79 -1.24
CA ARG A 62 23.75 -15.03 -0.87
C ARG A 62 24.47 -15.71 -2.03
N ARG A 63 23.97 -15.56 -3.27
CA ARG A 63 24.62 -16.11 -4.48
C ARG A 63 25.74 -15.21 -5.00
N GLN A 64 25.70 -13.92 -4.67
CA GLN A 64 26.73 -12.93 -5.04
C GLN A 64 27.85 -12.83 -4.01
N ASP A 65 27.75 -13.48 -2.84
CA ASP A 65 28.79 -13.41 -1.82
C ASP A 65 30.10 -13.99 -2.38
N GLU A 66 31.01 -13.08 -2.77
CA GLU A 66 32.30 -13.33 -3.44
C GLU A 66 33.30 -14.11 -2.56
N GLY A 67 32.91 -14.45 -1.32
CA GLY A 67 33.73 -15.14 -0.32
C GLY A 67 33.53 -16.66 -0.19
N GLY A 68 32.60 -17.26 -0.95
CA GLY A 68 32.41 -18.72 -0.95
C GLY A 68 31.50 -19.18 -2.08
N ASP A 69 32.03 -19.91 -3.06
CA ASP A 69 31.36 -20.52 -4.24
C ASP A 69 30.34 -19.65 -5.00
N GLY A 70 30.28 -18.35 -4.71
CA GLY A 70 29.37 -17.39 -5.31
C GLY A 70 29.82 -17.07 -6.73
N GLU A 71 29.09 -17.58 -7.72
CA GLU A 71 29.28 -17.15 -9.10
C GLU A 71 28.85 -15.69 -9.22
N ALA A 72 29.73 -14.82 -9.72
CA ALA A 72 29.45 -13.41 -9.98
C ALA A 72 28.14 -13.17 -10.78
N CYS A 73 27.72 -14.18 -11.56
CA CYS A 73 26.51 -14.18 -12.37
C CYS A 73 25.47 -15.24 -11.96
N GLY A 74 25.67 -15.98 -10.85
CA GLY A 74 24.85 -17.14 -10.46
C GLY A 74 23.51 -16.79 -9.80
N GLY A 75 23.13 -15.52 -9.78
CA GLY A 75 21.88 -15.01 -9.18
C GLY A 75 20.85 -14.58 -10.23
N VAL A 76 19.66 -14.23 -9.76
CA VAL A 76 18.58 -13.69 -10.62
C VAL A 76 18.90 -12.31 -11.22
N GLY A 77 20.00 -11.68 -10.77
CA GLY A 77 20.40 -10.32 -11.15
C GLY A 77 19.47 -9.26 -10.56
N LEU A 78 19.86 -7.98 -10.67
CA LEU A 78 18.96 -6.88 -10.32
C LEU A 78 17.68 -6.86 -11.18
N LEU A 79 17.76 -7.37 -12.42
CA LEU A 79 16.60 -7.52 -13.29
C LEU A 79 15.57 -8.50 -12.70
N GLY A 80 16.02 -9.64 -12.18
CA GLY A 80 15.13 -10.62 -11.53
C GLY A 80 14.55 -10.09 -10.22
N VAL A 81 15.33 -9.32 -9.45
CA VAL A 81 14.81 -8.60 -8.27
C VAL A 81 13.70 -7.62 -8.69
N ALA A 82 13.92 -6.82 -9.75
CA ALA A 82 12.90 -5.89 -10.25
C ALA A 82 11.62 -6.62 -10.73
N TRP A 83 11.77 -7.76 -11.40
CA TRP A 83 10.65 -8.61 -11.80
C TRP A 83 9.89 -9.22 -10.61
N ALA A 84 10.57 -9.53 -9.50
CA ALA A 84 9.89 -9.98 -8.29
C ALA A 84 9.00 -8.87 -7.71
N PHE A 85 9.48 -7.62 -7.67
CA PHE A 85 8.64 -6.49 -7.24
C PHE A 85 7.42 -6.30 -8.14
N GLY A 86 7.63 -6.16 -9.45
CA GLY A 86 6.53 -5.92 -10.40
C GLY A 86 5.58 -7.11 -10.54
N GLY A 87 6.12 -8.31 -10.67
CA GLY A 87 5.37 -9.54 -10.87
C GLY A 87 4.53 -9.93 -9.65
N THR A 88 5.04 -9.72 -8.44
CA THR A 88 4.25 -9.99 -7.23
C THR A 88 3.13 -8.98 -7.05
N ILE A 89 3.34 -7.69 -7.32
CA ILE A 89 2.25 -6.70 -7.29
C ILE A 89 1.18 -7.04 -8.33
N PHE A 90 1.56 -7.41 -9.56
CA PHE A 90 0.61 -7.82 -10.60
C PHE A 90 -0.26 -9.02 -10.20
N LEU A 91 0.27 -9.95 -9.40
CA LEU A 91 -0.50 -11.12 -8.92
C LEU A 91 -1.38 -10.82 -7.71
N LEU A 92 -1.05 -9.80 -6.92
CA LEU A 92 -1.73 -9.49 -5.66
C LEU A 92 -2.84 -8.45 -5.79
N VAL A 93 -2.74 -7.59 -6.80
CA VAL A 93 -3.76 -6.57 -7.15
C VAL A 93 -4.81 -7.18 -8.08
#